data_AF-A0A091FHG9-F1
#
_entry.id   AF-A0A091FHG9-F1
#
_cell.length_a   1.000
_cell.length_b   1.000
_cell.length_c   1.000
_cell.angle_alpha   90.00
_cell.angle_beta   90.00
_cell.angle_gamma   90.00
#
_symmetry.space_group_name_H-M   'P 1'
#
loop_
_entity.id
_entity.type
_entity.pdbx_description
1 polymer ?
#
loop_
_entity_poly.entity_id
_entity_poly.type
_entity_poly.pdbx_seq_one_letter_code
_entity_poly.pdbx_strand_id
1 'polypeptide(L)'
;MKHKVYMRDWFFNAGIIGFLQIASDGNDIDKNADIHICDNYIEFDDSALDDFGTKFIKQSFFNKYFVISKLNKSIKNIDEVIQKKAKGKPVKKEIEYLNKFPYSGFVSLIDRRIDDKLNPTTYKNICNEMAKHLEEHTDLQIYNTLILSDEGNAFIKEFVTNNLIGVTTDPRNRGRVFDKISEFTQAIKAMDYSSTVQNESKCVSCQNEKIKSVEVFSTAISGIIGFNKDNSNWVWGFKDSKARICNLCALIYNQCR
;
A
#
# COMPACT_ATOMS: atom_id res chain seq x y z
N MET A 1 -11.58 7.35 -22.63
CA MET A 1 -11.42 8.81 -22.47
C MET A 1 -9.96 9.09 -22.16
N LYS A 2 -9.42 10.22 -22.63
CA LYS A 2 -8.01 10.59 -22.43
C LYS A 2 -7.85 11.54 -21.25
N HIS A 3 -6.93 11.24 -20.35
CA HIS A 3 -6.59 12.03 -19.17
C HIS A 3 -5.22 12.68 -19.35
N LYS A 4 -5.00 13.87 -18.79
CA LYS A 4 -3.71 14.58 -18.81
C LYS A 4 -3.26 14.99 -17.42
N VAL A 5 -2.05 14.58 -17.05
CA VAL A 5 -1.43 14.85 -15.75
C VAL A 5 -0.14 15.63 -15.96
N TYR A 6 -0.09 16.90 -15.53
CA TYR A 6 1.09 17.75 -15.72
C TYR A 6 2.11 17.55 -14.61
N MET A 7 3.39 17.46 -14.97
CA MET A 7 4.50 17.08 -14.08
C MET A 7 5.15 18.29 -13.35
N ARG A 8 4.34 19.28 -12.97
CA ARG A 8 4.83 20.59 -12.48
C ARG A 8 5.35 20.59 -11.04
N ASP A 9 4.95 19.61 -10.22
CA ASP A 9 5.28 19.54 -8.79
C ASP A 9 6.06 18.26 -8.49
N TRP A 10 7.25 18.40 -7.93
CA TRP A 10 8.15 17.29 -7.62
C TRP A 10 7.54 16.25 -6.67
N PHE A 11 6.70 16.66 -5.71
CA PHE A 11 6.05 15.74 -4.78
C PHE A 11 4.92 14.97 -5.48
N PHE A 12 4.19 15.63 -6.37
CA PHE A 12 3.22 14.97 -7.24
C PHE A 12 3.91 14.00 -8.19
N ASN A 13 5.12 14.32 -8.66
CA ASN A 13 5.90 13.45 -9.54
C ASN A 13 6.30 12.12 -8.88
N ALA A 14 6.54 12.08 -7.56
CA ALA A 14 6.76 10.81 -6.85
C ALA A 14 5.53 9.90 -6.87
N GLY A 15 4.33 10.47 -6.65
CA GLY A 15 3.07 9.75 -6.73
C GLY A 15 2.75 9.29 -8.16
N ILE A 16 3.14 10.08 -9.16
CA ILE A 16 3.02 9.72 -10.58
C ILE A 16 3.81 8.44 -10.87
N ILE A 17 5.05 8.29 -10.38
CA ILE A 17 5.83 7.07 -10.60
C ILE A 17 5.10 5.85 -10.01
N GLY A 18 4.59 5.95 -8.78
CA GLY A 18 3.81 4.89 -8.16
C GLY A 18 2.55 4.54 -8.97
N PHE A 19 1.81 5.56 -9.40
CA PHE A 19 0.65 5.40 -10.28
C PHE A 19 0.99 4.66 -11.58
N LEU A 20 2.06 5.07 -12.27
CA LEU A 20 2.48 4.48 -13.54
C LEU A 20 2.91 3.02 -13.38
N GLN A 21 3.61 2.69 -12.30
CA GLN A 21 3.99 1.32 -11.97
C GLN A 21 2.76 0.43 -11.76
N ILE A 22 1.75 0.94 -11.06
CA ILE A 22 0.50 0.20 -10.82
C ILE A 22 -0.31 0.06 -12.11
N ALA A 23 -0.50 1.15 -12.85
CA ALA A 23 -1.27 1.15 -14.10
C ALA A 23 -0.68 0.17 -15.12
N SER A 24 0.65 0.10 -15.19
CA SER A 24 1.40 -0.81 -16.06
C SER A 24 1.56 -2.22 -15.50
N ASP A 25 1.01 -2.51 -14.32
CA ASP A 25 1.16 -3.78 -13.59
C ASP A 25 2.62 -4.25 -13.44
N GLY A 26 3.52 -3.30 -13.21
CA GLY A 26 4.96 -3.54 -13.08
C GLY A 26 5.69 -3.85 -14.40
N ASN A 27 5.00 -3.77 -15.54
CA ASN A 27 5.65 -3.82 -16.85
C ASN A 27 6.36 -2.51 -17.17
N ASP A 28 7.22 -2.57 -18.18
CA ASP A 28 7.90 -1.41 -18.75
C ASP A 28 6.89 -0.36 -19.22
N ILE A 29 6.95 0.83 -18.63
CA ILE A 29 5.99 1.92 -18.88
C ILE A 29 6.04 2.34 -20.34
N ASP A 30 7.23 2.31 -20.96
CA ASP A 30 7.43 2.71 -22.36
C ASP A 30 6.77 1.73 -23.35
N LYS A 31 6.37 0.54 -22.89
CA LYS A 31 5.66 -0.47 -23.68
C LYS A 31 4.15 -0.46 -23.45
N ASN A 32 3.65 0.39 -22.56
CA ASN A 32 2.23 0.48 -22.27
C ASN A 32 1.54 1.37 -23.33
N ALA A 33 0.72 0.76 -24.18
CA ALA A 33 0.03 1.48 -25.25
C ALA A 33 -1.00 2.50 -24.73
N ASP A 34 -1.49 2.31 -23.51
CA ASP A 34 -2.50 3.17 -22.88
C ASP A 34 -1.89 4.38 -22.16
N ILE A 35 -0.55 4.51 -22.13
CA ILE A 35 0.18 5.59 -21.43
C ILE A 35 1.20 6.22 -22.37
N HIS A 36 1.20 7.54 -22.44
CA HIS A 36 2.15 8.33 -23.20
C HIS A 36 2.82 9.38 -22.31
N ILE A 37 4.14 9.27 -22.16
CA ILE A 37 4.95 10.25 -21.44
C ILE A 37 5.38 11.33 -22.43
N CYS A 38 4.97 12.58 -22.20
CA CYS A 38 5.37 13.75 -22.96
C CYS A 38 6.29 14.65 -22.11
N ASP A 39 6.85 15.71 -22.71
CA ASP A 39 7.85 16.58 -22.06
C ASP A 39 7.41 17.16 -20.71
N ASN A 40 6.13 17.53 -20.57
CA ASN A 40 5.60 18.21 -19.37
C ASN A 40 4.27 17.63 -18.84
N TYR A 41 3.77 16.56 -19.45
CA TYR A 41 2.59 15.85 -18.98
C TYR A 41 2.65 14.37 -19.35
N ILE A 42 1.82 13.58 -18.68
CA ILE A 42 1.49 12.21 -19.04
C ILE A 42 0.06 12.19 -19.55
N GLU A 43 -0.17 11.50 -20.67
CA GLU A 43 -1.49 11.21 -21.20
C GLU A 43 -1.80 9.72 -21.05
N PHE A 44 -3.02 9.37 -20.64
CA PHE A 44 -3.44 7.98 -20.58
C PHE A 44 -4.93 7.80 -20.85
N ASP A 45 -5.32 6.63 -21.33
CA ASP A 45 -6.71 6.25 -21.56
C ASP A 45 -7.37 5.60 -20.33
N ASP A 46 -8.71 5.62 -20.24
CA ASP A 46 -9.48 4.95 -19.17
C ASP A 46 -9.05 3.48 -18.92
N SER A 47 -8.60 2.80 -19.98
CA SER A 47 -8.07 1.43 -19.94
C SER A 47 -6.88 1.28 -19.00
N ALA A 48 -6.06 2.33 -18.83
CA ALA A 48 -4.97 2.33 -17.86
C ALA A 48 -5.46 2.19 -16.40
N LEU A 49 -6.74 2.50 -16.14
CA LEU A 49 -7.39 2.34 -14.84
C LEU A 49 -8.15 1.00 -14.69
N ASP A 50 -8.16 0.16 -15.72
CA ASP A 50 -8.76 -1.18 -15.64
C ASP A 50 -7.99 -2.04 -14.64
N ASP A 51 -8.75 -2.71 -13.77
CA ASP A 51 -8.27 -3.53 -12.65
C ASP A 51 -7.26 -2.83 -11.73
N PHE A 52 -7.24 -1.49 -11.70
CA PHE A 52 -6.26 -0.71 -10.96
C PHE A 52 -6.24 -1.07 -9.46
N GLY A 53 -7.40 -1.35 -8.85
CA GLY A 53 -7.46 -1.81 -7.46
C GLY A 53 -6.77 -3.16 -7.23
N THR A 54 -6.94 -4.12 -8.15
CA THR A 54 -6.28 -5.43 -8.10
C THR A 54 -4.78 -5.29 -8.33
N LYS A 55 -4.37 -4.50 -9.32
CA LYS A 55 -2.97 -4.17 -9.59
C LYS A 55 -2.31 -3.49 -8.38
N PHE A 56 -3.02 -2.56 -7.74
CA PHE A 56 -2.56 -1.89 -6.52
C PHE A 56 -2.32 -2.89 -5.38
N ILE A 57 -3.25 -3.80 -5.12
CA ILE A 57 -3.09 -4.86 -4.09
C ILE A 57 -1.84 -5.68 -4.38
N LYS A 58 -1.68 -6.15 -5.63
CA LYS A 58 -0.56 -6.96 -6.08
C LYS A 58 0.77 -6.25 -5.87
N GLN A 59 0.92 -5.03 -6.39
CA GLN A 59 2.15 -4.25 -6.26
C GLN A 59 2.43 -3.85 -4.79
N SER A 60 1.38 -3.57 -4.02
CA SER A 60 1.52 -3.25 -2.60
C SER A 60 1.96 -4.45 -1.76
N PHE A 61 1.59 -5.66 -2.17
CA PHE A 61 1.97 -6.92 -1.52
C PHE A 61 3.45 -7.26 -1.71
N PHE A 62 4.07 -6.81 -2.81
CA PHE A 62 5.49 -7.05 -3.11
C PHE A 62 6.39 -6.36 -2.08
N ASN A 63 6.70 -7.08 -1.01
CA ASN A 63 7.58 -6.62 0.06
C ASN A 63 8.17 -7.80 0.85
N LYS A 64 8.54 -8.91 0.17
CA LYS A 64 9.05 -10.10 0.86
C LYS A 64 10.30 -9.82 1.69
N TYR A 65 11.17 -8.90 1.28
CA TYR A 65 12.39 -8.58 2.04
C TYR A 65 12.09 -8.01 3.42
N PHE A 66 11.06 -7.18 3.56
CA PHE A 66 10.60 -6.72 4.87
C PHE A 66 10.11 -7.88 5.74
N VAL A 67 9.36 -8.82 5.15
CA VAL A 67 8.88 -10.02 5.85
C VAL A 67 10.06 -10.88 6.31
N ILE A 68 11.02 -11.17 5.42
CA ILE A 68 12.25 -11.91 5.73
C ILE A 68 13.02 -11.24 6.86
N SER A 69 13.16 -9.90 6.83
CA SER A 69 13.87 -9.16 7.88
C SER A 69 13.20 -9.32 9.25
N LYS A 70 11.86 -9.32 9.30
CA LYS A 70 11.10 -9.53 10.53
C LYS A 70 11.18 -10.98 10.99
N LEU A 71 11.14 -11.96 10.09
CA LEU A 71 11.34 -13.37 10.41
C LEU A 71 12.73 -13.59 11.03
N ASN A 72 13.79 -13.04 10.44
CA ASN A 72 15.15 -13.13 10.96
C ASN A 72 15.28 -12.49 12.35
N LYS A 73 14.60 -11.36 12.60
CA LYS A 73 14.52 -10.77 13.94
C LYS A 73 13.81 -11.70 14.93
N SER A 74 12.71 -12.31 14.53
CA SER A 74 12.00 -13.30 15.36
C SER A 74 12.86 -14.51 15.68
N ILE A 75 13.58 -15.06 14.69
CA ILE A 75 14.52 -16.18 14.84
C ILE A 75 15.57 -15.85 15.91
N LYS A 76 16.18 -14.65 15.84
CA LYS A 76 17.15 -14.19 16.83
C LYS A 76 16.56 -14.09 18.24
N ASN A 77 15.37 -13.52 18.36
CA ASN A 77 14.68 -13.41 19.66
C ASN A 77 14.36 -14.79 20.26
N ILE A 78 13.99 -15.77 19.43
CA ILE A 78 13.73 -17.15 19.86
C ILE A 78 15.02 -17.81 20.35
N ASP A 79 16.15 -17.58 19.67
CA ASP A 79 17.45 -18.11 20.11
C ASP A 79 17.83 -17.61 21.50
N GLU A 80 17.61 -16.32 21.78
CA GLU A 80 17.82 -15.75 23.12
C GLU A 80 16.91 -16.40 24.17
N VAL A 81 15.66 -16.70 23.80
CA VAL A 81 14.71 -17.41 24.67
C VAL A 81 15.18 -18.84 24.97
N ILE A 82 15.60 -19.59 23.96
CA ILE A 82 16.10 -20.96 24.11
C ILE A 82 17.33 -20.96 25.03
N GLN A 83 18.26 -20.02 24.83
CA GLN A 83 19.45 -19.86 25.68
C GLN A 83 19.09 -19.47 27.12
N LYS A 84 18.12 -18.58 27.34
CA LYS A 84 17.64 -18.20 28.68
C LYS A 84 17.01 -19.38 29.41
N LYS A 85 16.21 -20.20 28.70
CA LYS A 85 15.60 -21.42 29.25
C LYS A 85 16.66 -22.42 29.71
N ALA A 86 17.70 -22.64 28.89
CA ALA A 86 18.84 -23.49 29.25
C ALA A 86 19.60 -22.99 30.49
N LYS A 87 19.54 -21.68 30.76
CA LYS A 87 20.12 -21.02 31.94
C LYS A 87 19.16 -20.87 33.13
N GLY A 88 17.98 -21.50 33.10
CA GLY A 88 17.01 -21.51 34.22
C GLY A 88 16.25 -20.19 34.45
N LYS A 89 16.26 -19.25 33.49
CA LYS A 89 15.54 -17.96 33.59
C LYS A 89 14.06 -18.10 33.17
N PRO A 90 13.11 -17.32 33.72
CA PRO A 90 11.71 -17.35 33.32
C PRO A 90 11.50 -16.85 31.87
N VAL A 91 10.56 -17.48 31.13
CA VAL A 91 10.43 -17.38 29.65
C VAL A 91 9.03 -16.94 29.15
N LYS A 92 8.02 -16.90 30.01
CA LYS A 92 6.60 -16.86 29.60
C LYS A 92 6.21 -15.62 28.76
N LYS A 93 6.73 -14.43 29.09
CA LYS A 93 6.37 -13.17 28.41
C LYS A 93 6.99 -13.05 27.01
N GLU A 94 8.18 -13.61 26.80
CA GLU A 94 8.87 -13.57 25.51
C GLU A 94 8.18 -14.45 24.45
N ILE A 95 7.63 -15.60 24.85
CA ILE A 95 6.85 -16.47 23.94
C ILE A 95 5.54 -15.78 23.50
N GLU A 96 4.85 -15.11 24.42
CA GLU A 96 3.62 -14.35 24.09
C GLU A 96 3.88 -13.18 23.13
N TYR A 97 5.06 -12.54 23.20
CA TYR A 97 5.46 -11.49 22.26
C TYR A 97 5.78 -12.03 20.86
N LEU A 98 6.38 -13.22 20.77
CA LEU A 98 6.72 -13.88 19.50
C LEU A 98 5.47 -14.26 18.69
N ASN A 99 4.35 -14.55 19.36
CA ASN A 99 3.07 -14.94 18.74
C ASN A 99 2.23 -13.76 18.23
N LYS A 100 2.67 -12.50 18.39
CA LYS A 100 1.90 -11.32 17.97
C LYS A 100 1.94 -11.01 16.46
N PHE A 101 2.75 -11.72 15.68
CA PHE A 101 2.93 -11.42 14.26
C PHE A 101 2.11 -12.37 13.37
N PRO A 102 1.05 -11.88 12.68
CA PRO A 102 0.24 -12.72 11.82
C PRO A 102 0.89 -12.87 10.44
N TYR A 103 1.70 -13.92 10.27
CA TYR A 103 2.19 -14.36 8.95
C TYR A 103 1.44 -15.60 8.45
N SER A 104 0.21 -15.82 8.93
CA SER A 104 -0.56 -17.06 8.71
C SER A 104 -0.63 -17.48 7.24
N GLY A 105 -0.80 -16.54 6.30
CA GLY A 105 -0.78 -16.86 4.87
C GLY A 105 0.60 -17.22 4.32
N PHE A 106 1.70 -16.69 4.87
CA PHE A 106 3.04 -17.16 4.47
C PHE A 106 3.36 -18.54 5.05
N VAL A 107 2.78 -18.89 6.21
CA VAL A 107 2.94 -20.21 6.82
C VAL A 107 2.26 -21.29 5.97
N SER A 108 1.12 -20.99 5.35
CA SER A 108 0.44 -21.96 4.48
C SER A 108 1.23 -22.30 3.21
N LEU A 109 2.19 -21.46 2.79
CA LEU A 109 3.06 -21.75 1.64
C LEU A 109 4.01 -22.94 1.87
N ILE A 110 4.25 -23.28 3.13
CA ILE A 110 5.12 -24.40 3.52
C ILE A 110 4.34 -25.54 4.18
N ASP A 111 3.01 -25.56 4.01
CA ASP A 111 2.11 -26.57 4.59
C ASP A 111 2.25 -26.74 6.11
N ARG A 112 2.57 -25.65 6.81
CA ARG A 112 2.68 -25.62 8.28
C ARG A 112 1.47 -24.91 8.91
N ARG A 113 1.39 -24.98 10.23
CA ARG A 113 0.46 -24.21 11.06
C ARG A 113 1.20 -23.64 12.27
N ILE A 114 0.83 -22.42 12.66
CA ILE A 114 1.25 -21.83 13.93
C ILE A 114 0.10 -22.00 14.92
N ASP A 115 0.37 -22.63 16.06
CA ASP A 115 -0.54 -22.68 17.20
C ASP A 115 0.12 -22.06 18.45
N ASP A 116 -0.70 -21.73 19.43
CA ASP A 116 -0.31 -21.09 20.68
C ASP A 116 0.47 -22.00 21.65
N LYS A 117 0.58 -23.30 21.33
CA LYS A 117 1.23 -24.33 22.13
C LYS A 117 2.57 -24.77 21.56
N LEU A 118 3.00 -24.21 20.42
CA LEU A 118 4.28 -24.51 19.81
C LEU A 118 5.43 -24.19 20.78
N ASN A 119 6.35 -25.16 20.92
CA ASN A 119 7.59 -24.91 21.64
C ASN A 119 8.50 -23.96 20.82
N PRO A 120 9.41 -23.21 21.48
CA PRO A 120 10.27 -22.24 20.80
C PRO A 120 11.10 -22.82 19.65
N THR A 121 11.60 -24.05 19.78
CA THR A 121 12.42 -24.70 18.74
C THR A 121 11.59 -24.99 17.49
N THR A 122 10.38 -25.52 17.65
CA THR A 122 9.47 -25.77 16.53
C THR A 122 9.06 -24.47 15.84
N TYR A 123 8.75 -23.42 16.62
CA TYR A 123 8.43 -22.10 16.06
C TYR A 123 9.60 -21.51 15.25
N LYS A 124 10.84 -21.63 15.76
CA LYS A 124 12.06 -21.21 15.04
C LYS A 124 12.20 -21.93 13.70
N ASN A 125 11.99 -23.24 13.68
CA ASN A 125 12.13 -24.05 12.46
C ASN A 125 11.11 -23.62 11.40
N ILE A 126 9.85 -23.38 11.80
CA ILE A 126 8.82 -22.84 10.90
C ILE A 126 9.27 -21.48 10.33
N CYS A 127 9.76 -20.55 11.17
CA CYS A 127 10.25 -19.26 10.68
C CYS A 127 11.42 -19.40 9.69
N ASN A 128 12.35 -20.33 9.93
CA ASN A 128 13.46 -20.61 9.00
C ASN A 128 12.96 -21.19 7.68
N GLU A 129 12.06 -22.17 7.72
CA GLU A 129 11.44 -22.77 6.52
C GLU A 129 10.71 -21.70 5.70
N MET A 130 9.95 -20.81 6.36
CA MET A 130 9.28 -19.69 5.72
C MET A 130 10.26 -18.71 5.08
N ALA A 131 11.29 -18.28 5.82
CA ALA A 131 12.28 -17.33 5.31
C ALA A 131 12.96 -17.89 4.05
N LYS A 132 13.38 -19.16 4.11
CA LYS A 132 13.95 -19.87 2.97
C LYS A 132 12.98 -19.93 1.79
N HIS A 133 11.72 -20.30 2.02
CA HIS A 133 10.71 -20.37 0.96
C HIS A 133 10.50 -18.99 0.28
N LEU A 134 10.48 -17.90 1.05
CA LEU A 134 10.36 -16.54 0.52
C LEU A 134 11.62 -16.08 -0.25
N GLU A 135 12.80 -16.57 0.12
CA GLU A 135 14.04 -16.31 -0.61
C GLU A 135 14.08 -17.04 -1.96
N GLU A 136 13.61 -18.30 -1.99
CA GLU A 136 13.60 -19.16 -3.17
C GLU A 136 12.54 -18.78 -4.22
N HIS A 137 11.50 -18.04 -3.83
CA HIS A 137 10.40 -17.65 -4.73
C HIS A 137 10.35 -16.14 -4.98
N THR A 138 10.03 -15.73 -6.19
CA THR A 138 9.73 -14.33 -6.51
C THR A 138 8.45 -13.86 -5.83
N ASP A 139 8.30 -12.55 -5.60
CA ASP A 139 7.07 -11.98 -5.04
C ASP A 139 5.83 -12.35 -5.89
N LEU A 140 5.99 -12.40 -7.22
CA LEU A 140 4.93 -12.78 -8.15
C LEU A 140 4.51 -14.25 -7.97
N GLN A 141 5.46 -15.17 -7.81
CA GLN A 141 5.14 -16.58 -7.55
C GLN A 141 4.39 -16.74 -6.23
N ILE A 142 4.84 -16.06 -5.17
CA ILE A 142 4.18 -16.11 -3.86
C ILE A 142 2.74 -15.57 -3.96
N TYR A 143 2.57 -14.43 -4.60
CA TYR A 143 1.26 -13.82 -4.82
C TYR A 143 0.33 -14.76 -5.60
N ASN A 144 0.81 -15.31 -6.72
CA ASN A 144 0.04 -16.21 -7.57
C ASN A 144 -0.37 -17.49 -6.84
N THR A 145 0.46 -18.01 -5.93
CA THR A 145 0.07 -19.17 -5.10
C THR A 145 -1.03 -18.80 -4.11
N LEU A 146 -0.89 -17.68 -3.40
CA LEU A 146 -1.83 -17.27 -2.37
C LEU A 146 -3.20 -16.85 -2.92
N ILE A 147 -3.25 -16.24 -4.11
CA ILE A 147 -4.51 -15.76 -4.67
C ILE A 147 -5.43 -16.89 -5.17
N LEU A 148 -4.94 -18.12 -5.28
CA LEU A 148 -5.72 -19.29 -5.70
C LEU A 148 -6.73 -19.76 -4.66
N SER A 149 -6.55 -19.39 -3.39
CA SER A 149 -7.50 -19.72 -2.31
C SER A 149 -8.17 -18.48 -1.75
N ASP A 150 -9.41 -18.64 -1.27
CA ASP A 150 -10.15 -17.56 -0.63
C ASP A 150 -9.44 -17.07 0.63
N GLU A 151 -8.85 -17.98 1.41
CA GLU A 151 -8.07 -17.66 2.59
C GLU A 151 -6.79 -16.88 2.26
N GLY A 152 -6.09 -17.27 1.19
CA GLY A 152 -4.88 -16.59 0.76
C GLY A 152 -5.17 -15.21 0.18
N ASN A 153 -6.26 -15.07 -0.58
CA ASN A 153 -6.76 -13.78 -1.07
C ASN A 153 -7.16 -12.85 0.11
N ALA A 154 -7.87 -13.38 1.11
CA ALA A 154 -8.20 -12.64 2.32
C ALA A 154 -6.94 -12.19 3.08
N PHE A 155 -5.96 -13.08 3.21
CA PHE A 155 -4.67 -12.77 3.82
C PHE A 155 -3.92 -11.67 3.08
N ILE A 156 -3.83 -11.71 1.74
CA ILE A 156 -3.17 -10.67 0.94
C ILE A 156 -3.78 -9.29 1.25
N LYS A 157 -5.12 -9.20 1.23
CA LYS A 157 -5.85 -7.96 1.50
C LYS A 157 -5.57 -7.45 2.92
N GLU A 158 -5.59 -8.33 3.91
CA GLU A 158 -5.29 -7.99 5.30
C GLU A 158 -3.83 -7.55 5.48
N PHE A 159 -2.88 -8.27 4.88
CA PHE A 159 -1.46 -7.96 4.93
C PHE A 159 -1.17 -6.58 4.36
N VAL A 160 -1.71 -6.27 3.18
CA VAL A 160 -1.54 -4.94 2.57
C VAL A 160 -2.20 -3.87 3.44
N THR A 161 -3.42 -4.11 3.96
CA THR A 161 -4.10 -3.15 4.85
C THR A 161 -3.26 -2.84 6.08
N ASN A 162 -2.67 -3.87 6.72
CA ASN A 162 -1.87 -3.72 7.93
C ASN A 162 -0.50 -3.06 7.69
N ASN A 163 0.10 -3.25 6.52
CA ASN A 163 1.38 -2.62 6.17
C ASN A 163 1.22 -1.20 5.60
N LEU A 164 0.01 -0.81 5.20
CA LEU A 164 -0.31 0.53 4.70
C LEU A 164 -1.14 1.36 5.69
N ILE A 165 -1.17 0.98 6.97
CA ILE A 165 -1.84 1.75 8.04
C ILE A 165 -1.23 3.15 8.07
N GLY A 166 -2.11 4.17 8.07
CA GLY A 166 -1.70 5.56 8.04
C GLY A 166 -1.63 6.12 6.62
N VAL A 167 -1.12 5.39 5.62
CA VAL A 167 -1.04 5.88 4.21
C VAL A 167 -2.43 5.94 3.55
N THR A 168 -3.36 5.12 4.03
CA THR A 168 -4.60 4.87 3.28
C THR A 168 -5.81 4.50 4.15
N THR A 169 -5.62 4.41 5.47
CA THR A 169 -6.69 4.16 6.45
C THR A 169 -6.66 5.24 7.52
N ASP A 170 -7.83 5.74 7.92
CA ASP A 170 -7.96 6.58 9.11
C ASP A 170 -7.50 5.72 10.31
N PRO A 171 -6.51 6.15 11.11
CA PRO A 171 -6.10 5.43 12.31
C PRO A 171 -7.25 5.11 13.27
N ARG A 172 -8.35 5.88 13.20
CA ARG A 172 -9.57 5.74 14.00
C ARG A 172 -10.65 4.89 13.35
N ASN A 173 -10.57 4.68 12.04
CA ASN A 173 -11.54 3.91 11.27
C ASN A 173 -10.81 3.05 10.23
N ARG A 174 -10.61 1.77 10.55
CA ARG A 174 -9.96 0.77 9.67
C ARG A 174 -10.85 0.36 8.48
N GLY A 175 -11.53 1.31 7.84
CA GLY A 175 -12.19 1.08 6.56
C GLY A 175 -11.15 0.63 5.53
N ARG A 176 -11.48 -0.35 4.68
CA ARG A 176 -10.49 -0.93 3.77
C ARG A 176 -10.20 0.05 2.65
N VAL A 177 -8.93 0.37 2.49
CA VAL A 177 -8.33 1.21 1.42
C VAL A 177 -8.88 0.89 0.03
N PHE A 178 -9.04 -0.40 -0.26
CA PHE A 178 -9.37 -0.91 -1.58
C PHE A 178 -10.77 -0.51 -2.02
N ASP A 179 -11.69 -0.33 -1.07
CA ASP A 179 -13.08 0.02 -1.36
C ASP A 179 -13.11 1.41 -2.04
N LYS A 180 -12.24 2.33 -1.60
CA LYS A 180 -12.13 3.68 -2.17
C LYS A 180 -11.40 3.77 -3.51
N ILE A 181 -10.45 2.87 -3.79
CA ILE A 181 -9.74 2.89 -5.09
C ILE A 181 -10.72 2.60 -6.23
N SER A 182 -11.66 1.67 -6.02
CA SER A 182 -12.72 1.41 -6.99
C SER A 182 -13.63 2.63 -7.17
N GLU A 183 -13.97 3.33 -6.08
CA GLU A 183 -14.77 4.56 -6.14
C GLU A 183 -14.05 5.67 -6.92
N PHE A 184 -12.76 5.89 -6.65
CA PHE A 184 -11.96 6.90 -7.37
C PHE A 184 -11.86 6.58 -8.85
N THR A 185 -11.54 5.34 -9.22
CA THR A 185 -11.38 4.95 -10.62
C THR A 185 -12.69 5.08 -11.41
N GLN A 186 -13.82 4.64 -10.83
CA GLN A 186 -15.14 4.84 -11.44
C GLN A 186 -15.49 6.32 -11.58
N ALA A 187 -15.19 7.12 -10.56
CA ALA A 187 -15.48 8.55 -10.59
C ALA A 187 -14.60 9.31 -11.60
N ILE A 188 -13.35 8.86 -11.85
CA ILE A 188 -12.47 9.40 -12.90
C ILE A 188 -13.03 9.06 -14.28
N LYS A 189 -13.43 7.81 -14.52
CA LYS A 189 -14.02 7.35 -15.79
C LYS A 189 -15.35 8.04 -16.12
N ALA A 190 -16.12 8.39 -15.09
CA ALA A 190 -17.40 9.09 -15.23
C ALA A 190 -17.26 10.62 -15.35
N MET A 191 -16.04 11.18 -15.38
CA MET A 191 -15.85 12.62 -15.54
C MET A 191 -16.22 13.06 -16.96
N ASP A 192 -16.84 14.24 -17.06
CA ASP A 192 -17.13 14.89 -18.33
C ASP A 192 -16.27 16.15 -18.45
N TYR A 193 -15.28 16.07 -19.33
CA TYR A 193 -14.29 17.12 -19.60
C TYR A 193 -14.85 18.30 -20.41
N SER A 194 -16.06 18.21 -20.95
CA SER A 194 -16.60 19.20 -21.89
C SER A 194 -17.16 20.47 -21.24
N SER A 195 -17.33 20.49 -19.91
CA SER A 195 -17.96 21.62 -19.21
C SER A 195 -16.93 22.63 -18.68
N THR A 196 -16.98 23.87 -19.16
CA THR A 196 -16.17 24.99 -18.66
C THR A 196 -16.37 25.20 -17.16
N VAL A 197 -15.28 25.12 -16.40
CA VAL A 197 -15.30 25.13 -14.92
C VAL A 197 -14.99 26.54 -14.40
N GLN A 198 -15.82 27.08 -13.51
CA GLN A 198 -15.52 28.33 -12.79
C GLN A 198 -14.27 28.14 -11.90
N ASN A 199 -13.39 29.16 -11.82
CA ASN A 199 -12.04 29.06 -11.22
C ASN A 199 -12.00 28.50 -9.79
N GLU A 200 -13.05 28.69 -8.99
CA GLU A 200 -13.12 28.23 -7.60
C GLU A 200 -13.32 26.70 -7.44
N SER A 201 -13.57 26.00 -8.54
CA SER A 201 -13.78 24.54 -8.55
C SER A 201 -12.60 23.76 -9.13
N LYS A 202 -11.45 24.41 -9.35
CA LYS A 202 -10.25 23.77 -9.90
C LYS A 202 -9.45 23.06 -8.81
N CYS A 203 -8.98 21.85 -9.11
CA CYS A 203 -8.07 21.11 -8.25
C CYS A 203 -6.80 21.92 -7.96
N VAL A 204 -6.40 22.03 -6.69
CA VAL A 204 -5.20 22.78 -6.30
C VAL A 204 -3.90 22.17 -6.84
N SER A 205 -3.88 20.86 -7.08
CA SER A 205 -2.70 20.13 -7.58
C SER A 205 -2.56 20.23 -9.10
N CYS A 206 -3.52 19.70 -9.88
CA CYS A 206 -3.41 19.71 -11.34
C CYS A 206 -3.94 20.97 -12.02
N GLN A 207 -4.72 21.81 -11.31
CA GLN A 207 -5.37 23.04 -11.81
C GLN A 207 -6.32 22.85 -13.01
N ASN A 208 -6.56 21.61 -13.46
CA ASN A 208 -7.33 21.30 -14.66
C ASN A 208 -8.74 20.80 -14.36
N GLU A 209 -8.94 20.15 -13.21
CA GLU A 209 -10.12 19.31 -12.96
C GLU A 209 -11.17 19.98 -12.08
N LYS A 210 -12.46 19.72 -12.38
CA LYS A 210 -13.61 20.14 -11.53
C LYS A 210 -13.71 19.23 -10.31
N ILE A 211 -13.64 19.81 -9.11
CA ILE A 211 -13.96 19.09 -7.87
C ILE A 211 -15.48 18.90 -7.80
N LYS A 212 -16.00 17.73 -8.23
CA LYS A 212 -17.44 17.39 -8.09
C LYS A 212 -17.79 16.76 -6.74
N SER A 213 -16.85 16.08 -6.08
CA SER A 213 -17.06 15.47 -4.76
C SER A 213 -15.89 15.79 -3.83
N VAL A 214 -16.24 16.21 -2.61
CA VAL A 214 -15.29 16.55 -1.55
C VAL A 214 -14.88 15.24 -0.88
N GLU A 215 -13.85 14.59 -1.40
CA GLU A 215 -13.18 13.56 -0.59
C GLU A 215 -12.10 14.19 0.27
N VAL A 216 -12.29 14.04 1.57
CA VAL A 216 -11.40 14.54 2.61
C VAL A 216 -10.08 13.78 2.50
N PHE A 217 -9.02 14.55 2.34
CA PHE A 217 -7.62 14.16 2.40
C PHE A 217 -7.34 13.09 3.46
N SER A 218 -6.79 11.93 3.06
CA SER A 218 -6.27 10.94 4.01
C SER A 218 -5.10 11.55 4.78
N THR A 219 -5.12 11.45 6.11
CA THR A 219 -4.03 11.94 6.99
C THR A 219 -2.70 11.22 6.77
N ALA A 220 -2.61 10.25 5.88
CA ALA A 220 -1.38 9.71 5.31
C ALA A 220 -0.31 10.71 4.97
N ILE A 221 -0.77 11.80 4.40
CA ILE A 221 0.08 12.87 3.93
C ILE A 221 0.68 13.64 5.12
N SER A 222 0.04 13.57 6.31
CA SER A 222 0.63 14.09 7.53
C SER A 222 1.89 13.36 7.99
N GLY A 223 1.97 12.06 7.73
CA GLY A 223 3.09 11.22 8.17
C GLY A 223 4.32 11.37 7.28
N ILE A 224 4.13 11.48 5.96
CA ILE A 224 5.22 11.53 4.97
C ILE A 224 5.85 12.93 4.91
N ILE A 225 5.05 13.98 5.11
CA ILE A 225 5.52 15.38 4.99
C ILE A 225 5.71 16.06 6.37
N GLY A 226 5.42 15.36 7.47
CA GLY A 226 5.37 15.99 8.79
C GLY A 226 4.25 17.04 8.88
N PHE A 227 3.13 16.84 8.20
CA PHE A 227 1.95 17.72 8.15
C PHE A 227 0.78 17.14 8.96
N ASN A 228 0.97 16.87 10.25
CA ASN A 228 -0.12 16.56 11.18
C ASN A 228 -1.00 17.80 11.47
N LYS A 229 -2.11 17.58 12.19
CA LYS A 229 -3.10 18.61 12.50
C LYS A 229 -2.51 19.80 13.29
N ASP A 230 -1.37 19.59 13.94
CA ASP A 230 -0.64 20.55 14.75
C ASP A 230 0.39 21.36 13.93
N ASN A 231 0.87 20.86 12.79
CA ASN A 231 1.85 21.51 11.90
C ASN A 231 1.26 22.00 10.56
N SER A 232 -0.01 21.72 10.25
CA SER A 232 -0.76 22.32 9.14
C SER A 232 -0.84 23.86 9.20
N ASN A 233 -0.73 24.44 10.40
CA ASN A 233 -0.73 25.88 10.62
C ASN A 233 0.63 26.57 10.32
N TRP A 234 1.73 25.83 10.23
CA TRP A 234 3.08 26.43 10.30
C TRP A 234 3.65 26.83 8.94
N VAL A 235 3.23 26.22 7.84
CA VAL A 235 3.85 26.49 6.53
C VAL A 235 3.10 27.56 5.74
N TRP A 236 1.77 27.70 5.80
CA TRP A 236 1.06 28.67 4.91
C TRP A 236 -0.33 29.16 5.39
N GLY A 237 -0.63 29.22 6.69
CA GLY A 237 -2.00 29.58 7.13
C GLY A 237 -3.08 28.69 6.48
N PHE A 238 -2.70 27.46 6.15
CA PHE A 238 -3.45 26.53 5.34
C PHE A 238 -4.55 25.92 6.21
N LYS A 239 -5.80 26.30 5.95
CA LYS A 239 -6.93 25.55 6.49
C LYS A 239 -6.97 24.21 5.75
N ASP A 240 -6.46 23.15 6.37
CA ASP A 240 -6.53 21.75 5.94
C ASP A 240 -7.89 21.34 5.33
N SER A 241 -8.98 21.85 5.90
CA SER A 241 -10.37 21.68 5.46
C SER A 241 -10.74 22.34 4.12
N LYS A 242 -9.83 23.08 3.48
CA LYS A 242 -10.10 23.84 2.23
C LYS A 242 -9.31 23.39 1.00
N ALA A 243 -8.30 22.53 1.15
CA ALA A 243 -7.52 22.06 0.02
C ALA A 243 -8.32 20.99 -0.75
N ARG A 244 -8.93 21.38 -1.87
CA ARG A 244 -9.73 20.49 -2.69
C ARG A 244 -8.88 19.92 -3.85
N ILE A 245 -8.74 18.61 -3.87
CA ILE A 245 -8.09 17.88 -4.98
C ILE A 245 -9.11 17.04 -5.74
N CYS A 246 -8.88 16.79 -7.03
CA CYS A 246 -9.73 15.89 -7.80
C CYS A 246 -9.39 14.42 -7.51
N ASN A 247 -10.29 13.51 -7.91
CA ASN A 247 -10.12 12.08 -7.72
C ASN A 247 -8.84 11.54 -8.37
N LEU A 248 -8.44 12.08 -9.54
CA LEU A 248 -7.20 11.68 -10.21
C LEU A 248 -5.96 12.06 -9.40
N CYS A 249 -5.87 13.31 -8.93
CA CYS A 249 -4.76 13.73 -8.07
C CYS A 249 -4.77 12.96 -6.76
N ALA A 250 -5.93 12.72 -6.15
CA ALA A 250 -6.04 11.92 -4.94
C ALA A 250 -5.56 10.48 -5.16
N LEU A 251 -5.93 9.86 -6.29
CA LEU A 251 -5.48 8.53 -6.67
C LEU A 251 -3.96 8.49 -6.81
N ILE A 252 -3.35 9.46 -7.52
CA ILE A 252 -1.90 9.58 -7.74
C ILE A 252 -1.14 9.81 -6.42
N TYR A 253 -1.61 10.74 -5.58
CA TYR A 253 -0.92 11.05 -4.31
C TYR A 253 -0.94 9.90 -3.32
N ASN A 254 -2.00 9.08 -3.29
CA ASN A 254 -2.05 7.89 -2.45
C ASN A 254 -1.03 6.80 -2.86
N GLN A 255 -0.31 6.98 -3.98
CA GLN A 255 0.73 6.06 -4.45
C GLN A 255 2.15 6.49 -4.08
N CYS A 256 2.34 7.63 -3.39
CA CYS A 256 3.65 8.02 -2.86
C CYS A 256 4.10 7.00 -1.79
N ARG A 257 5.07 6.15 -2.15
CA ARG A 257 5.83 5.30 -1.23
C ARG A 257 7.21 5.90 -0.95
#